data_AF-A0A524HG18-F1
#
_entry.id   AF-A0A524HG18-F1
#
_cell.length_a   1.000
_cell.length_b   1.000
_cell.length_c   1.000
_cell.angle_alpha   90.00
_cell.angle_beta   90.00
_cell.angle_gamma   90.00
#
_symmetry.space_group_name_H-M   'P 1'
#
loop_
_entity.id
_entity.type
_entity.pdbx_description
1 polymer ?
#
loop_
_entity_poly.entity_id
_entity_poly.type
_entity_poly.pdbx_seq_one_letter_code
_entity_poly.pdbx_strand_id
1 'polypeptide(L)'
;MFWNFILILILVALNGFFVATEFAVITSRKTRVRLEANKGSAAAGLVLNWLEDPKARDKLIAAAQLGITLVSLALGAVGENTF
;
A
#
# COMPACT_ATOMS: atom_id res chain seq x y z
N MET A 1 -20.24 -2.24 -21.61
CA MET A 1 -20.82 -2.80 -20.37
C MET A 1 -19.81 -3.67 -19.61
N PHE A 2 -19.32 -4.79 -20.16
CA PHE A 2 -18.40 -5.70 -19.44
C PHE A 2 -17.04 -5.08 -19.04
N TRP A 3 -16.52 -4.17 -19.87
CA TRP A 3 -15.25 -3.47 -19.62
C TRP A 3 -15.24 -2.61 -18.35
N ASN A 4 -16.37 -1.97 -18.02
CA ASN A 4 -16.50 -1.15 -16.82
C ASN A 4 -16.44 -1.99 -15.55
N PHE A 5 -17.02 -3.19 -15.56
CA PHE A 5 -16.93 -4.12 -14.44
C PHE A 5 -15.49 -4.59 -14.19
N ILE A 6 -14.71 -4.84 -15.26
CA ILE A 6 -13.29 -5.17 -15.15
C ILE A 6 -12.52 -4.00 -14.53
N LEU A 7 -12.77 -2.76 -14.99
CA LEU A 7 -12.17 -1.56 -14.43
C LEU A 7 -12.50 -1.36 -12.94
N ILE A 8 -13.76 -1.56 -12.55
CA ILE A 8 -14.19 -1.52 -11.16
C ILE A 8 -13.45 -2.56 -10.33
N LEU A 9 -13.32 -3.80 -10.82
CA LEU A 9 -12.62 -4.88 -10.13
C LEU A 9 -11.13 -4.55 -9.93
N ILE A 10 -10.48 -3.96 -10.94
CA ILE A 10 -9.10 -3.48 -10.85
C ILE A 10 -8.99 -2.36 -9.80
N LEU A 11 -9.89 -1.38 -9.81
CA LEU A 11 -9.90 -0.26 -8.85
C LEU A 11 -10.13 -0.74 -7.40
N VAL A 12 -11.02 -1.71 -7.20
CA VAL A 12 -11.22 -2.35 -5.88
C VAL A 12 -9.96 -3.09 -5.43
N ALA A 13 -9.36 -3.88 -6.31
CA ALA A 13 -8.11 -4.59 -6.00
C ALA A 13 -6.98 -3.61 -5.66
N LEU A 14 -6.90 -2.48 -6.36
CA LEU A 14 -5.92 -1.43 -6.12
C LEU A 14 -6.12 -0.75 -4.76
N ASN A 15 -7.36 -0.47 -4.37
CA ASN A 15 -7.68 -0.01 -3.00
C ASN A 15 -7.22 -1.03 -1.95
N GLY A 16 -7.53 -2.32 -2.16
CA GLY A 16 -7.10 -3.40 -1.29
C GLY A 16 -5.57 -3.49 -1.16
N PHE A 17 -4.84 -3.27 -2.27
CA PHE A 17 -3.38 -3.23 -2.27
C PHE A 17 -2.83 -2.08 -1.42
N PHE A 18 -3.40 -0.87 -1.52
CA PHE A 18 -2.95 0.26 -0.70
C PHE A 18 -3.23 0.03 0.79
N VAL A 19 -4.41 -0.48 1.13
CA VAL A 19 -4.75 -0.83 2.53
C VAL A 19 -3.82 -1.91 3.07
N ALA A 20 -3.52 -2.95 2.28
CA ALA A 20 -2.58 -3.99 2.68
C ALA A 20 -1.18 -3.43 2.92
N THR A 21 -0.74 -2.47 2.10
CA THR A 21 0.55 -1.79 2.26
C THR A 21 0.60 -0.98 3.57
N GLU A 22 -0.45 -0.21 3.86
CA GLU A 22 -0.56 0.56 5.10
C GLU A 22 -0.51 -0.36 6.34
N PHE A 23 -1.32 -1.43 6.33
CA PHE A 23 -1.31 -2.41 7.41
C PHE A 23 0.02 -3.15 7.55
N ALA A 24 0.70 -3.48 6.45
CA ALA A 24 2.01 -4.13 6.48
C ALA A 24 3.04 -3.23 7.18
N VAL A 25 3.04 -1.93 6.90
CA VAL A 25 3.93 -0.97 7.56
C VAL A 25 3.62 -0.85 9.05
N ILE A 26 2.34 -0.73 9.41
CA ILE A 26 1.91 -0.58 10.81
C ILE A 26 2.21 -1.84 11.63
N THR A 27 1.96 -3.03 11.06
CA THR A 27 2.14 -4.32 11.76
C THR A 27 3.58 -4.83 11.74
N SER A 28 4.44 -4.30 10.86
CA SER A 28 5.83 -4.72 10.74
C SER A 28 6.64 -4.42 12.02
N ARG A 29 7.06 -5.49 12.71
CA ARG A 29 7.91 -5.41 13.90
C ARG A 29 9.36 -5.20 13.50
N LYS A 30 9.92 -4.02 13.83
CA LYS A 30 11.33 -3.65 13.55
C LYS A 30 12.30 -4.76 13.96
N THR A 31 12.06 -5.36 15.11
CA THR A 31 12.88 -6.45 15.68
C THR A 31 13.00 -7.65 14.75
N ARG A 32 11.91 -8.06 14.08
CA ARG A 32 11.93 -9.19 13.14
C ARG A 32 12.68 -8.84 11.86
N VAL A 33 12.46 -7.64 11.32
CA VAL A 33 13.16 -7.17 10.12
C VAL A 33 14.67 -7.04 10.38
N ARG A 34 15.05 -6.55 11.56
CA ARG A 34 16.45 -6.44 11.99
C ARG A 34 17.12 -7.80 12.10
N LEU A 35 16.41 -8.80 12.60
CA LEU A 35 16.87 -10.20 12.65
C LEU A 35 17.14 -10.75 11.25
N GLU A 36 16.25 -10.52 10.28
CA GLU A 36 16.45 -10.97 8.89
C GLU A 36 17.56 -10.18 8.16
N ALA A 37 17.72 -8.90 8.44
CA ALA A 37 18.83 -8.10 7.91
C ALA A 37 20.18 -8.62 8.42
N ASN A 38 20.27 -8.93 9.72
CA ASN A 38 21.48 -9.51 10.32
C ASN A 38 21.82 -10.92 9.80
N LYS A 39 20.85 -11.65 9.23
CA LYS A 39 21.08 -12.93 8.55
C LYS A 39 21.64 -12.78 7.14
N GLY A 40 21.89 -11.55 6.68
CA GLY A 40 22.49 -11.27 5.37
C GLY A 40 21.48 -10.94 4.26
N SER A 41 20.19 -10.74 4.58
CA SER A 41 19.21 -10.34 3.57
C SER A 41 19.35 -8.85 3.24
N ALA A 42 19.86 -8.54 2.05
CA ALA A 42 19.98 -7.17 1.54
C ALA A 42 18.62 -6.45 1.47
N ALA A 43 17.56 -7.17 1.11
CA ALA A 43 16.19 -6.65 1.09
C ALA A 43 15.72 -6.27 2.50
N ALA A 44 15.99 -7.12 3.50
CA ALA A 44 15.65 -6.82 4.89
C ALA A 44 16.46 -5.62 5.43
N GLY A 45 17.72 -5.44 5.01
CA GLY A 45 18.51 -4.26 5.35
C GLY A 45 17.93 -2.96 4.78
N LEU A 46 17.47 -2.97 3.52
CA LEU A 46 16.80 -1.82 2.91
C LEU A 46 15.51 -1.47 3.65
N VAL A 47 14.68 -2.49 3.91
CA VAL A 47 13.41 -2.35 4.63
C VAL A 47 13.66 -1.90 6.07
N LEU A 48 14.73 -2.36 6.72
CA LEU A 48 15.12 -1.95 8.06
C LEU A 48 15.46 -0.46 8.11
N ASN A 49 16.26 0.06 7.16
CA ASN A 49 16.61 1.48 7.12
C ASN A 49 15.35 2.37 7.00
N TRP A 50 14.41 1.96 6.15
CA TRP A 50 13.12 2.64 6.01
C TRP A 50 12.24 2.49 7.26
N LEU A 51 12.29 1.33 7.93
CA LEU A 51 11.58 1.11 9.18
C LEU A 51 12.23 1.85 10.36
N GLU A 52 13.51 2.15 10.34
CA GLU A 52 14.17 2.85 11.44
C GLU A 52 13.85 4.34 11.42
N ASP A 53 13.74 4.96 10.24
CA ASP A 53 13.30 6.34 10.08
C ASP A 53 11.77 6.48 10.20
N PRO A 54 11.24 7.12 11.27
CA PRO A 54 9.80 7.36 11.42
C PRO A 54 9.23 8.18 10.27
N LYS A 55 9.99 9.15 9.73
CA LYS A 55 9.51 10.04 8.66
C LYS A 55 9.33 9.30 7.35
N ALA A 56 10.21 8.33 7.05
CA ALA A 56 10.10 7.51 5.85
C ALA A 56 8.83 6.64 5.88
N ARG A 57 8.49 6.09 7.06
CA ARG A 57 7.23 5.34 7.26
C ARG A 57 6.01 6.23 7.09
N ASP A 58 5.99 7.37 7.78
CA ASP A 58 4.87 8.30 7.73
C ASP A 58 4.63 8.77 6.29
N LYS A 59 5.72 8.97 5.53
CA LYS A 59 5.64 9.29 4.10
C LYS A 59 5.06 8.16 3.26
N LEU A 60 5.37 6.90 3.57
CA LEU A 60 4.80 5.73 2.87
C LEU A 60 3.31 5.57 3.18
N ILE A 61 2.92 5.75 4.46
CA ILE A 61 1.53 5.74 4.91
C ILE A 61 0.75 6.88 4.22
N ALA A 62 1.29 8.10 4.24
CA ALA A 62 0.67 9.24 3.57
C ALA A 62 0.50 9.02 2.06
N ALA A 63 1.50 8.45 1.39
CA ALA A 63 1.40 8.12 -0.03
C ALA A 63 0.32 7.04 -0.29
N ALA A 64 0.23 6.01 0.56
CA ALA A 64 -0.80 4.99 0.47
C ALA A 64 -2.21 5.58 0.67
N GLN A 65 -2.39 6.47 1.66
CA GLN A 65 -3.66 7.15 1.91
C GLN A 65 -4.08 8.04 0.74
N LEU A 66 -3.15 8.81 0.17
CA LEU A 66 -3.41 9.58 -1.05
C LEU A 66 -3.81 8.66 -2.21
N GLY A 67 -3.13 7.52 -2.35
CA GLY A 67 -3.50 6.48 -3.31
C GLY A 67 -4.94 5.98 -3.12
N ILE A 68 -5.31 5.61 -1.89
CA ILE A 68 -6.67 5.18 -1.53
C ILE A 68 -7.69 6.25 -1.91
N THR A 69 -7.44 7.51 -1.59
CA THR A 69 -8.33 8.61 -1.95
C THR A 69 -8.52 8.73 -3.46
N LEU A 70 -7.42 8.75 -4.23
CA LEU A 70 -7.47 8.88 -5.69
C LEU A 70 -8.22 7.70 -6.34
N VAL A 71 -7.94 6.48 -5.90
CA VAL A 71 -8.61 5.28 -6.43
C VAL A 71 -10.08 5.25 -6.03
N SER A 72 -10.43 5.69 -4.82
CA SER A 72 -11.83 5.76 -4.37
C SER A 72 -12.63 6.79 -5.18
N LEU A 73 -12.04 7.94 -5.48
CA LEU A 73 -12.67 8.94 -6.37
C LEU A 73 -12.85 8.40 -7.79
N ALA A 74 -11.82 7.75 -8.34
CA ALA A 74 -11.89 7.13 -9.66
C ALA A 74 -12.95 6.01 -9.70
N LEU A 75 -13.03 5.19 -8.65
CA LEU A 75 -14.02 4.13 -8.52
C LEU A 75 -15.44 4.69 -8.44
N GLY A 76 -15.65 5.78 -7.69
CA GLY A 76 -16.93 6.49 -7.65
C GLY A 76 -17.33 7.02 -9.02
N ALA A 77 -16.43 7.71 -9.71
CA ALA A 77 -16.69 8.25 -11.05
C ALA A 77 -16.96 7.16 -12.09
N VAL A 78 -16.21 6.05 -12.09
CA VAL A 78 -16.45 4.93 -13.01
C VAL A 78 -17.75 4.20 -12.65
N GLY A 79 -18.08 4.09 -11.36
CA GLY A 79 -19.33 3.54 -10.88
C GLY A 79 -20.54 4.34 -11.34
N GLU A 80 -20.51 5.66 -11.19
CA GLU A 80 -21.56 6.57 -11.66
C GLU A 80 -21.77 6.50 -13.18
N ASN A 81 -20.69 6.43 -13.97
CA ASN A 81 -20.80 6.28 -15.43
C ASN A 81 -21.29 4.88 -15.89
N THR A 82 -21.41 3.92 -14.97
CA THR A 82 -21.81 2.53 -15.28
C THR A 82 -23.26 2.22 -14.96
N PHE A 83 -23.89 2.97 -14.04
CA PHE A 83 -25.29 2.84 -13.63
C PHE A 83 -26.15 3.98 -14.20
#